data_AF-A0A2P5C3H3-F1
#
_entry.id   AF-A0A2P5C3H3-F1
#
_cell.length_a   1.000
_cell.length_b   1.000
_cell.length_c   1.000
_cell.angle_alpha   90.00
_cell.angle_beta   90.00
_cell.angle_gamma   90.00
#
_symmetry.space_group_name_H-M   'P 1'
#
loop_
_entity.id
_entity.type
_entity.pdbx_description
1 polymer ?
#
loop_
_entity_poly.entity_id
_entity_poly.type
_entity_poly.pdbx_seq_one_letter_code
_entity_poly.pdbx_strand_id
1 'polypeptide(L)'
;MAIAHLLLIRIVLLLSTICVISDRFDTVKAQMDIGVNYEMQGDNLPSATEVINLYKQNDKGKIRLFDPDQSTLRALRGSRISVTLDVRNQDLPALASNRSAVQHWFARNVQLYLNDFEFWYLVVKTRLSLGT
;
A
#
# COMPACT_ATOMS: atom_id res chain seq x y z
N MET A 1 33.25 -19.80 50.53
CA MET A 1 32.28 -20.58 49.73
C MET A 1 30.92 -19.88 49.61
N ALA A 2 30.27 -19.51 50.71
CA ALA A 2 28.95 -18.84 50.70
C ALA A 2 28.89 -17.52 49.90
N ILE A 3 29.92 -16.65 50.03
CA ILE A 3 29.99 -15.38 49.28
C ILE A 3 30.06 -15.61 47.77
N ALA A 4 30.79 -16.63 47.32
CA ALA A 4 30.91 -16.97 45.90
C ALA A 4 29.58 -17.49 45.31
N HIS A 5 28.83 -18.30 46.07
CA HIS A 5 27.49 -18.72 45.66
C HIS A 5 26.51 -17.55 45.61
N LEU A 6 26.58 -16.61 46.56
CA LEU A 6 25.73 -15.42 46.57
C LEU A 6 26.03 -14.49 45.38
N LEU A 7 27.31 -14.37 44.99
CA LEU A 7 27.74 -13.63 43.81
C LEU A 7 27.26 -14.30 42.51
N LEU A 8 27.37 -15.62 42.42
CA LEU A 8 26.90 -16.38 41.25
C LEU A 8 25.39 -16.23 41.03
N ILE A 9 24.60 -16.32 42.10
CA ILE A 9 23.14 -16.15 42.04
C ILE A 9 22.78 -14.75 41.54
N ARG A 10 23.48 -13.70 42.01
CA ARG A 10 23.27 -12.33 41.54
C ARG A 10 23.59 -12.14 40.06
N ILE A 11 24.67 -12.77 39.57
CA ILE A 11 25.06 -12.72 38.15
C ILE A 11 24.00 -13.41 37.29
N VAL A 12 23.52 -14.59 37.70
CA VAL A 12 22.46 -15.31 36.97
C VAL A 12 21.17 -14.51 36.92
N LEU A 13 20.78 -13.87 38.03
CA LEU A 13 19.60 -12.98 38.06
C LEU A 13 19.77 -11.80 37.10
N LEU A 14 20.92 -11.11 37.13
CA LEU A 14 21.24 -10.02 36.20
C LEU A 14 21.16 -10.46 34.73
N LEU A 15 21.78 -11.59 34.37
CA LEU A 15 21.76 -12.10 33.00
C LEU A 15 20.35 -12.50 32.55
N SER A 16 19.55 -13.11 33.43
CA SER A 16 18.16 -13.45 33.14
C SER A 16 17.31 -12.21 32.86
N THR A 17 17.50 -11.14 33.65
CA THR A 17 16.78 -9.88 33.44
C THR A 17 17.19 -9.19 32.14
N ILE A 18 18.49 -9.20 31.79
CA ILE A 18 18.97 -8.63 30.53
C ILE A 18 18.38 -9.38 29.33
N CYS A 19 18.36 -10.71 29.37
CA CYS A 19 17.79 -11.52 28.29
C CYS A 19 16.29 -11.26 28.09
N VAL A 20 15.53 -11.18 29.18
CA VAL A 20 14.09 -10.83 29.12
C VAL A 20 13.87 -9.42 28.57
N ILE A 21 14.74 -8.47 28.87
CA ILE A 21 14.65 -7.10 28.34
C ILE A 21 14.99 -7.07 26.85
N SER A 22 16.04 -7.77 26.41
CA SER A 22 16.44 -7.83 25.00
C SER A 22 15.36 -8.41 24.09
N ASP A 23 14.65 -9.44 24.53
CA ASP A 23 13.54 -10.04 23.78
C ASP A 23 12.31 -9.13 23.69
N ARG A 24 12.20 -8.11 24.55
CA ARG A 24 11.11 -7.14 24.58
C ARG A 24 11.44 -5.86 23.80
N PHE A 25 12.67 -5.69 23.35
CA PHE A 25 13.06 -4.58 22.49
C PHE A 25 12.65 -4.90 21.04
N ASP A 26 11.37 -4.68 20.73
CA ASP A 26 10.92 -4.62 19.36
C ASP A 26 11.62 -3.44 18.67
N THR A 27 12.37 -3.74 17.61
CA THR A 27 12.96 -2.70 16.76
C THR A 27 11.81 -2.00 16.04
N VAL A 28 11.46 -0.77 16.47
CA VAL A 28 10.51 0.06 15.72
C VAL A 28 11.19 0.45 14.42
N LYS A 29 10.98 -0.33 13.37
CA LYS A 29 11.31 0.13 12.01
C LYS A 29 10.37 1.29 11.72
N ALA A 30 10.95 2.47 11.50
CA ALA A 30 10.21 3.59 10.95
C ALA A 30 9.68 3.17 9.57
N GLN A 31 8.41 2.78 9.52
CA GLN A 31 7.76 2.46 8.27
C GLN A 31 7.37 3.79 7.61
N MET A 32 8.14 4.20 6.60
CA MET A 32 7.82 5.38 5.81
C MET A 32 6.53 5.12 5.03
N ASP A 33 5.46 5.78 5.45
CA ASP A 33 4.16 5.66 4.82
C ASP A 33 4.05 6.59 3.60
N ILE A 34 4.78 6.25 2.54
CA ILE A 34 4.89 7.08 1.33
C ILE A 34 4.09 6.46 0.20
N GLY A 35 3.35 7.32 -0.50
CA GLY A 35 2.66 6.98 -1.73
C GLY A 35 3.15 7.80 -2.91
N VAL A 36 2.95 7.26 -4.11
CA VAL A 36 3.32 7.92 -5.36
C VAL A 36 2.14 8.03 -6.31
N ASN A 37 2.18 9.05 -7.15
CA ASN A 37 1.24 9.23 -8.25
C ASN A 37 1.80 8.52 -9.49
N TYR A 38 1.03 7.61 -10.08
CA TYR A 38 1.40 6.96 -11.35
C TYR A 38 0.54 7.50 -12.49
N GLU A 39 1.11 8.48 -13.20
CA GLU A 39 0.53 9.05 -14.41
C GLU A 39 1.05 8.30 -15.63
N MET A 40 0.14 7.91 -16.52
CA MET A 40 0.44 7.11 -17.72
C MET A 40 0.41 7.95 -19.01
N GLN A 41 0.42 9.28 -18.88
CA GLN A 41 0.44 10.22 -20.01
C GLN A 41 1.89 10.56 -20.35
N GLY A 42 2.54 9.72 -21.15
CA GLY A 42 3.89 9.97 -21.64
C GLY A 42 4.32 8.97 -22.70
N ASP A 43 5.17 9.41 -23.63
CA ASP A 43 5.50 8.65 -24.84
C ASP A 43 6.58 7.57 -24.65
N ASN A 44 7.36 7.66 -23.56
CA ASN A 44 8.51 6.78 -23.29
C ASN A 44 8.46 6.19 -21.87
N LEU A 45 7.26 5.96 -21.33
CA LEU A 45 7.12 5.38 -20.00
C LEU A 45 7.41 3.87 -20.03
N PRO A 46 8.08 3.31 -18.98
CA PRO A 46 8.19 1.87 -18.83
C PRO A 46 6.83 1.19 -18.74
N SER A 47 6.78 -0.11 -19.01
CA SER A 47 5.55 -0.88 -18.86
C SER A 47 5.05 -0.87 -17.42
N ALA A 48 3.74 -1.04 -17.21
CA ALA A 48 3.17 -1.09 -15.88
C ALA A 48 3.83 -2.15 -14.99
N THR A 49 4.17 -3.31 -15.55
CA THR A 49 4.90 -4.37 -14.83
C THR A 49 6.27 -3.90 -14.34
N GLU A 50 7.04 -3.20 -15.18
CA GLU A 50 8.35 -2.66 -14.79
C GLU A 50 8.21 -1.60 -13.70
N VAL A 51 7.25 -0.68 -13.84
CA VAL A 51 6.95 0.32 -12.81
C VAL A 51 6.57 -0.34 -11.49
N ILE A 52 5.62 -1.28 -11.48
CA ILE A 52 5.21 -1.96 -10.24
C ILE A 52 6.36 -2.77 -9.62
N ASN A 53 7.19 -3.42 -10.43
CA ASN A 53 8.35 -4.16 -9.92
C ASN A 53 9.40 -3.23 -9.29
N LEU A 54 9.57 -2.02 -9.81
CA LEU A 54 10.40 -0.99 -9.18
C LEU A 54 9.87 -0.65 -7.77
N TYR A 55 8.55 -0.55 -7.61
CA TYR A 55 7.93 -0.19 -6.34
C TYR A 55 7.89 -1.33 -5.30
N LYS A 56 7.88 -2.60 -5.73
CA LYS A 56 7.84 -3.77 -4.83
C LYS A 56 9.02 -3.85 -3.85
N GLN A 57 10.09 -3.12 -4.09
CA GLN A 57 11.27 -3.12 -3.20
C GLN A 57 10.99 -2.50 -1.82
N ASN A 58 9.86 -1.80 -1.66
CA ASN A 58 9.43 -1.22 -0.39
C ASN A 58 8.31 -2.08 0.22
N ASP A 59 8.53 -2.57 1.45
CA ASP A 59 7.68 -3.59 2.09
C ASP A 59 6.18 -3.26 2.19
N LYS A 60 5.77 -1.97 2.13
CA LYS A 60 4.37 -1.52 1.91
C LYS A 60 4.32 -0.13 1.27
N GLY A 61 4.29 -0.08 -0.06
CA GLY A 61 4.09 1.16 -0.81
C GLY A 61 2.61 1.51 -1.01
N LYS A 62 2.34 2.78 -1.35
CA LYS A 62 1.03 3.25 -1.83
C LYS A 62 1.14 3.82 -3.24
N ILE A 63 0.13 3.60 -4.06
CA ILE A 63 0.09 4.15 -5.42
C ILE A 63 -1.27 4.78 -5.69
N ARG A 64 -1.27 5.91 -6.39
CA ARG A 64 -2.47 6.52 -6.93
C ARG A 64 -2.50 6.36 -8.44
N LEU A 65 -3.60 5.81 -8.93
CA LEU A 65 -3.93 5.70 -10.35
C LEU A 65 -5.00 6.73 -10.69
N PHE A 66 -4.75 7.54 -11.72
CA PHE A 66 -5.71 8.55 -12.19
C PHE A 66 -6.82 7.97 -13.05
N ASP A 67 -6.70 6.69 -13.40
CA ASP A 67 -7.66 5.95 -14.18
C ASP A 67 -7.61 4.43 -13.90
N PRO A 68 -8.69 3.67 -14.18
CA PRO A 68 -8.72 2.22 -14.01
C PRO A 68 -8.08 1.49 -15.19
N ASP A 69 -6.81 1.79 -15.46
CA ASP A 69 -6.03 1.03 -16.44
C ASP A 69 -5.88 -0.44 -16.00
N GLN A 70 -6.38 -1.33 -16.85
CA GLN A 70 -6.38 -2.77 -16.60
C GLN A 70 -5.01 -3.40 -16.72
N SER A 71 -4.06 -2.78 -17.44
CA SER A 71 -2.69 -3.29 -17.50
C SER A 71 -2.01 -3.13 -16.14
N THR A 72 -2.18 -1.96 -15.53
CA THR A 72 -1.64 -1.62 -14.22
C THR A 72 -2.31 -2.36 -13.07
N LEU A 73 -3.65 -2.45 -13.05
CA LEU A 73 -4.37 -3.21 -12.02
C LEU A 73 -3.96 -4.69 -12.02
N ARG A 74 -3.68 -5.27 -13.20
CA ARG A 74 -3.15 -6.64 -13.30
C ARG A 74 -1.71 -6.75 -12.83
N ALA A 75 -0.86 -5.78 -13.13
CA ALA A 75 0.53 -5.75 -12.67
C ALA A 75 0.65 -5.64 -11.13
N LEU A 76 -0.32 -4.98 -10.49
CA LEU A 76 -0.38 -4.79 -9.04
C LEU A 76 -0.71 -6.06 -8.25
N ARG A 77 -1.19 -7.12 -8.90
CA ARG A 77 -1.55 -8.37 -8.20
C ARG A 77 -0.33 -8.96 -7.49
N GLY A 78 -0.48 -9.24 -6.20
CA GLY A 78 0.60 -9.78 -5.35
C GLY A 78 1.73 -8.80 -5.03
N SER A 79 1.58 -7.50 -5.32
CA SER A 79 2.60 -6.48 -5.03
C SER A 79 2.63 -5.96 -3.60
N ARG A 80 1.57 -6.21 -2.80
CA ARG A 80 1.34 -5.63 -1.46
C ARG A 80 1.29 -4.09 -1.44
N ILE A 81 1.15 -3.46 -2.61
CA ILE A 81 0.98 -2.01 -2.75
C ILE A 81 -0.50 -1.68 -2.58
N SER A 82 -0.83 -0.73 -1.70
CA SER A 82 -2.20 -0.25 -1.54
C SER A 82 -2.53 0.79 -2.62
N VAL A 83 -3.74 0.77 -3.15
CA VAL A 83 -4.14 1.51 -4.35
C VAL A 83 -5.18 2.58 -4.02
N THR A 84 -4.91 3.81 -4.42
CA THR A 84 -5.92 4.85 -4.61
C THR A 84 -6.32 4.89 -6.08
N LEU A 85 -7.61 4.73 -6.37
CA LEU A 85 -8.11 4.65 -7.75
C LEU A 85 -9.08 5.79 -8.04
N ASP A 86 -8.73 6.65 -9.00
CA ASP A 86 -9.62 7.70 -9.47
C ASP A 86 -10.64 7.16 -10.50
N VAL A 87 -11.86 7.66 -10.43
CA VAL A 87 -12.87 7.50 -11.48
C VAL A 87 -12.58 8.50 -12.60
N ARG A 88 -12.57 8.02 -13.86
CA ARG A 88 -12.36 8.91 -15.01
C ARG A 88 -13.49 9.93 -15.09
N ASN A 89 -13.16 11.18 -15.37
CA ASN A 89 -14.15 12.26 -15.53
C ASN A 89 -15.24 11.92 -16.56
N GLN A 90 -14.86 11.23 -17.64
CA GLN A 90 -15.78 10.80 -18.70
C GLN A 90 -16.79 9.73 -18.27
N ASP A 91 -16.49 8.96 -17.22
CA ASP A 91 -17.40 7.93 -16.69
C ASP A 91 -18.44 8.55 -15.75
N LEU A 92 -18.14 9.70 -15.14
CA LEU A 92 -18.97 10.32 -14.10
C LEU A 92 -20.43 10.59 -14.52
N PRO A 93 -20.75 11.12 -15.72
CA PRO A 93 -22.14 11.36 -16.09
C PRO A 93 -22.98 10.08 -16.13
N ALA A 94 -22.41 8.99 -16.63
CA ALA A 94 -23.08 7.69 -16.67
C ALA A 94 -23.23 7.09 -15.27
N LEU A 95 -22.20 7.19 -14.44
CA LEU A 95 -22.21 6.70 -13.06
C LEU A 95 -23.19 7.48 -12.18
N ALA A 96 -23.30 8.79 -12.37
CA ALA A 96 -24.21 9.65 -11.62
C ALA A 96 -25.69 9.40 -11.96
N SER A 97 -25.98 8.97 -13.19
CA SER A 97 -27.35 8.81 -13.70
C SER A 97 -27.88 7.37 -13.64
N ASN A 98 -27.01 6.36 -13.52
CA ASN A 98 -27.41 4.96 -13.66
C ASN A 98 -26.72 4.03 -12.66
N ARG A 99 -27.51 3.43 -11.75
CA ARG A 99 -27.02 2.44 -10.78
C ARG A 99 -26.39 1.20 -11.43
N SER A 100 -26.92 0.74 -12.55
CA SER A 100 -26.36 -0.39 -13.30
C SER A 100 -24.97 -0.05 -13.84
N ALA A 101 -24.74 1.20 -14.26
CA ALA A 101 -23.43 1.66 -14.70
C ALA A 101 -22.41 1.61 -13.54
N VAL A 102 -22.83 2.01 -12.32
CA VAL A 102 -22.00 1.90 -11.12
C VAL A 102 -21.65 0.45 -10.80
N GLN A 103 -22.63 -0.47 -10.88
CA GLN A 103 -22.39 -1.89 -10.64
C GLN A 103 -21.39 -2.48 -11.64
N HIS A 104 -21.54 -2.17 -12.93
CA HIS A 104 -20.60 -2.64 -13.95
C HIS A 104 -19.20 -2.05 -13.76
N TRP A 105 -19.10 -0.77 -13.45
CA TRP A 105 -17.81 -0.12 -13.19
C TRP A 105 -17.11 -0.71 -11.97
N PHE A 106 -17.84 -0.91 -10.87
CA PHE A 106 -17.30 -1.52 -9.65
C PHE A 106 -16.86 -2.96 -9.89
N ALA A 107 -17.71 -3.75 -10.56
CA ALA A 107 -17.39 -5.14 -10.89
C ALA A 107 -16.07 -5.24 -11.69
N ARG A 108 -15.91 -4.37 -12.70
CA ARG A 108 -14.75 -4.39 -13.60
C ARG A 108 -13.47 -3.84 -12.96
N ASN A 109 -13.57 -2.80 -12.15
CA ASN A 109 -12.40 -2.02 -11.74
C ASN A 109 -11.97 -2.26 -10.28
N VAL A 110 -12.87 -2.80 -9.45
CA VAL A 110 -12.64 -2.98 -8.02
C VAL A 110 -12.86 -4.42 -7.60
N GLN A 111 -14.06 -4.97 -7.86
CA GLN A 111 -14.47 -6.29 -7.35
C GLN A 111 -13.51 -7.41 -7.75
N LEU A 112 -13.01 -7.38 -8.99
CA LEU A 112 -12.06 -8.38 -9.51
C LEU A 112 -10.72 -8.42 -8.75
N TYR A 113 -10.36 -7.34 -8.05
CA TYR A 113 -9.04 -7.16 -7.46
C TYR A 113 -9.05 -7.09 -5.92
N LEU A 114 -10.22 -7.18 -5.27
CA LEU A 114 -10.37 -7.06 -3.81
C LEU A 114 -9.53 -8.07 -2.99
N ASN A 115 -9.18 -9.22 -3.59
CA ASN A 115 -8.36 -10.24 -2.95
C ASN A 115 -6.87 -10.16 -3.34
N ASP A 116 -6.50 -9.29 -4.29
CA ASP A 116 -5.13 -9.21 -4.81
C ASP A 116 -4.31 -8.10 -4.14
N PHE A 117 -4.95 -6.99 -3.77
CA PHE A 117 -4.37 -5.85 -3.07
C PHE A 117 -5.46 -5.00 -2.39
N GLU A 118 -5.03 -4.11 -1.49
CA GLU A 118 -5.94 -3.21 -0.79
C GLU A 118 -6.25 -1.97 -1.65
N PHE A 119 -7.53 -1.65 -1.81
CA PHE A 119 -7.93 -0.31 -2.22
C PHE A 119 -8.00 0.59 -0.99
N TRP A 120 -7.13 1.60 -0.93
CA TRP A 120 -7.17 2.56 0.17
C TRP A 120 -8.29 3.58 -0.04
N TYR A 121 -8.45 4.09 -1.26
CA TYR A 121 -9.50 5.04 -1.61
C TYR A 121 -9.99 4.83 -3.04
N LEU A 122 -11.28 5.08 -3.25
CA LEU A 122 -11.86 5.35 -4.57
C LEU A 122 -12.14 6.84 -4.64
N VAL A 123 -11.53 7.53 -5.60
CA VAL A 123 -11.62 8.99 -5.72
C VAL A 123 -12.63 9.35 -6.80
N VAL A 124 -13.74 9.93 -6.38
CA VAL A 124 -14.75 10.52 -7.28
C VAL A 124 -14.53 12.03 -7.25
N LYS A 125 -13.93 12.58 -8.30
CA LYS A 125 -13.68 14.02 -8.41
C LYS A 125 -14.35 14.56 -9.67
N THR A 126 -15.16 15.60 -9.52
CA THR A 126 -15.59 16.41 -10.66
C THR A 126 -14.61 17.58 -10.75
N ARG A 127 -14.04 17.82 -11.94
CA ARG A 127 -13.04 18.89 -12.13
C ARG A 127 -13.61 20.24 -11.68
N LEU A 128 -13.01 20.90 -10.71
CA LEU A 128 -12.88 22.36 -10.73
C LEU A 128 -11.70 22.65 -11.66
N SER A 129 -11.97 22.90 -12.94
CA SER A 129 -10.95 23.50 -13.80
C SER A 129 -10.74 24.93 -13.31
N LEU A 130 -9.77 25.14 -12.43
CA LEU A 130 -9.13 26.45 -12.37
C LEU A 130 -8.34 26.55 -13.66
N GLY A 131 -8.88 27.32 -14.60
CA GLY A 131 -8.28 27.54 -15.89
C GLY A 131 -6.86 28.07 -15.75
N THR A 132 -5.98 27.54 -16.58
CA THR A 132 -4.77 28.21 -17.06
C THR A 132 -4.78 28.10 -18.57
#